data_AF-A0A7Z7BU93-F1
#
_entry.id   AF-A0A7Z7BU93-F1
#
_cell.length_a   1.000
_cell.length_b   1.000
_cell.length_c   1.000
_cell.angle_alpha   90.00
_cell.angle_beta   90.00
_cell.angle_gamma   90.00
#
_symmetry.space_group_name_H-M   'P 1'
#
loop_
_entity.id
_entity.type
_entity.pdbx_description
1 polymer ?
#
loop_
_entity_poly.entity_id
_entity_poly.type
_entity_poly.pdbx_seq_one_letter_code
_entity_poly.pdbx_strand_id
1 'polypeptide(L)'
;MTTQPLRLGPFARRRLVRLARRDAATVHDTEVDAGDRTSPTVATLQARADAFARREEQRFFRSMRRELTEHRVLTSALRSDLDTYEERIDRLPEGDRLRIAEGQGTAFEELRRLERRIRRAHRRSDELSALINARFTAAQLRAARMFDRSDEKAAVYWGALRQATSGRVSAHPPALQRSGWLTSRGTAVDALHPIAAARTAGEETAGVAAAGNDDHHRRTDASA
;
A
#
# COMPACT_ATOMS: atom_id res chain seq x y z
N MET A 1 29.60 5.13 -27.96
CA MET A 1 29.63 3.67 -28.19
C MET A 1 28.21 3.18 -28.47
N THR A 2 27.89 2.90 -29.73
CA THR A 2 26.57 2.41 -30.16
C THR A 2 26.52 0.89 -29.99
N THR A 3 25.79 0.41 -28.98
CA THR A 3 25.57 -1.02 -28.77
C THR A 3 24.67 -1.56 -29.89
N GLN A 4 25.25 -2.29 -30.84
CA GLN A 4 24.48 -3.04 -31.83
C GLN A 4 23.56 -4.04 -31.12
N PRO A 5 22.29 -4.20 -31.54
CA PRO A 5 21.40 -5.19 -30.97
C PRO A 5 21.94 -6.60 -31.24
N LEU A 6 22.19 -7.37 -30.19
CA LEU A 6 22.61 -8.78 -30.26
C LEU A 6 21.59 -9.57 -31.08
N ARG A 7 22.00 -10.03 -32.27
CA ARG A 7 21.16 -10.86 -33.15
C ARG A 7 21.15 -12.30 -32.64
N LEU A 8 20.14 -12.63 -31.84
CA LEU A 8 19.90 -14.00 -31.37
C LEU A 8 18.98 -14.75 -32.34
N GLY A 9 19.37 -15.98 -32.70
CA GLY A 9 18.51 -16.88 -33.49
C GLY A 9 17.24 -17.30 -32.73
N PRO A 10 16.16 -17.70 -33.45
CA PRO A 10 14.84 -17.95 -32.85
C PRO A 10 14.84 -19.06 -31.80
N PHE A 11 15.66 -20.10 -31.95
CA PHE A 11 15.79 -21.19 -30.99
C PHE A 11 16.51 -20.77 -29.70
N ALA A 12 17.61 -20.01 -29.84
CA ALA A 12 18.32 -19.43 -28.71
C ALA A 12 17.40 -18.50 -27.91
N ARG A 13 16.60 -17.69 -28.62
CA ARG A 13 15.57 -16.84 -28.00
C ARG A 13 14.53 -17.65 -27.22
N ARG A 14 13.99 -18.73 -27.78
CA ARG A 14 13.01 -19.61 -27.08
C ARG A 14 13.60 -20.29 -25.85
N ARG A 15 14.88 -20.69 -25.90
CA ARG A 15 15.57 -21.31 -24.75
C ARG A 15 15.84 -20.28 -23.66
N LEU A 16 16.31 -19.09 -24.02
CA LEU A 16 16.54 -17.98 -23.09
C LEU A 16 15.26 -17.50 -22.43
N VAL A 17 14.13 -17.43 -23.16
CA VAL A 17 12.82 -17.10 -22.57
C VAL A 17 12.38 -18.13 -21.53
N ARG A 18 12.59 -19.43 -21.79
CA ARG A 18 12.27 -20.49 -20.81
C ARG A 18 13.16 -20.41 -19.57
N LEU A 19 14.46 -20.11 -19.75
CA LEU A 19 15.38 -19.93 -18.63
C LEU A 19 15.02 -18.68 -17.82
N ALA A 20 14.76 -17.56 -18.49
CA ALA A 20 14.35 -16.29 -17.89
C ALA A 20 13.06 -16.42 -17.06
N ARG A 21 12.08 -17.22 -17.50
CA ARG A 21 10.87 -17.49 -16.71
C ARG A 21 11.16 -18.28 -15.43
N ARG A 22 12.11 -19.20 -15.49
CA ARG A 22 12.53 -19.99 -14.32
C ARG A 22 13.31 -19.12 -13.34
N ASP A 23 14.21 -18.28 -13.85
CA ASP A 23 15.04 -17.38 -13.03
C ASP A 23 14.21 -16.23 -12.44
N ALA A 24 13.26 -15.66 -13.19
CA ALA A 24 12.35 -14.63 -12.68
C ALA A 24 11.47 -15.13 -11.53
N ALA A 25 11.06 -16.41 -11.56
CA ALA A 25 10.28 -17.01 -10.49
C ALA A 25 11.08 -17.17 -9.18
N THR A 26 12.41 -17.25 -9.26
CA THR A 26 13.30 -17.41 -8.09
C THR A 26 13.78 -16.09 -7.49
N VAL A 27 13.65 -14.97 -8.20
CA VAL A 27 14.18 -13.66 -7.78
C VAL A 27 13.26 -12.93 -6.79
N HIS A 28 12.00 -13.36 -6.62
CA HIS A 28 11.05 -12.70 -5.71
C HIS A 28 11.46 -12.70 -4.22
N ASP A 29 12.46 -13.48 -3.80
CA ASP A 29 12.90 -13.61 -2.39
C ASP A 29 14.33 -13.10 -2.10
N THR A 30 15.00 -12.44 -3.05
CA THR A 30 16.41 -12.01 -2.85
C THR A 30 16.54 -10.49 -2.73
N GLU A 31 17.20 -10.03 -1.67
CA GLU A 31 17.55 -8.62 -1.45
C GLU A 31 18.32 -8.05 -2.65
N VAL A 32 17.96 -6.82 -3.03
CA VAL A 32 18.50 -6.12 -4.20
C VAL A 32 19.93 -5.68 -3.90
N ASP A 33 20.90 -6.48 -4.31
CA ASP A 33 22.31 -6.08 -4.26
C ASP A 33 22.54 -4.97 -5.32
N ALA A 34 22.59 -3.73 -4.86
CA ALA A 34 22.64 -2.51 -5.68
C ALA A 34 24.02 -2.26 -6.32
N GLY A 35 24.94 -3.22 -6.24
CA GLY A 35 26.34 -3.04 -6.63
C GLY A 35 26.63 -3.16 -8.14
N ASP A 36 25.79 -3.83 -8.92
CA ASP A 36 26.10 -4.09 -10.32
C ASP A 36 25.45 -3.07 -11.26
N ARG A 37 26.33 -2.29 -11.91
CA ARG A 37 26.02 -1.21 -12.86
C ARG A 37 24.88 -1.62 -13.79
N THR A 38 23.70 -1.03 -13.57
CA THR A 38 22.54 -1.23 -14.44
C THR A 38 22.92 -0.84 -15.87
N SER A 39 22.98 -1.83 -16.75
CA SER A 39 23.22 -1.58 -18.18
C SER A 39 22.20 -0.56 -18.71
N PRO A 40 22.56 0.31 -19.67
CA PRO A 40 21.62 1.23 -20.31
C PRO A 40 20.34 0.52 -20.80
N THR A 41 20.42 -0.75 -21.21
CA THR A 41 19.25 -1.54 -21.60
C THR A 41 18.34 -1.86 -20.41
N VAL A 42 18.89 -2.22 -19.25
CA VAL A 42 18.10 -2.45 -18.03
C VAL A 42 17.52 -1.14 -17.52
N ALA A 43 18.29 -0.05 -17.53
CA ALA A 43 17.82 1.27 -17.12
C ALA A 43 16.65 1.78 -18.00
N THR A 44 16.69 1.52 -19.31
CA THR A 44 15.58 1.87 -20.21
C THR A 44 14.34 1.00 -19.99
N LEU A 45 14.51 -0.29 -19.63
CA LEU A 45 13.39 -1.16 -19.23
C LEU A 45 12.75 -0.69 -17.92
N GLN A 46 13.57 -0.34 -16.91
CA GLN A 46 13.14 0.26 -15.65
C GLN A 46 12.32 1.53 -15.90
N ALA A 47 12.89 2.51 -16.62
CA ALA A 47 12.22 3.78 -16.91
C ALA A 47 10.90 3.59 -17.66
N ARG A 48 10.82 2.61 -18.57
CA ARG A 48 9.58 2.28 -19.29
C ARG A 48 8.53 1.67 -18.36
N ALA A 49 8.91 0.75 -17.48
CA ALA A 49 8.02 0.14 -16.50
C ALA A 49 7.48 1.20 -15.52
N ASP A 50 8.36 2.06 -15.00
CA ASP A 50 8.00 3.18 -14.12
C ASP A 50 7.05 4.17 -14.79
N ALA A 51 7.34 4.57 -16.03
CA ALA A 51 6.46 5.47 -16.78
C ALA A 51 5.08 4.84 -17.03
N PHE A 52 5.01 3.52 -17.21
CA PHE A 52 3.73 2.82 -17.33
C PHE A 52 2.98 2.78 -16.00
N ALA A 53 3.67 2.45 -14.90
CA ALA A 53 3.08 2.41 -13.58
C ALA A 53 2.50 3.79 -13.18
N ARG A 54 3.27 4.87 -13.39
CA ARG A 54 2.80 6.25 -13.14
C ARG A 54 1.57 6.61 -13.99
N ARG A 55 1.51 6.18 -15.24
CA ARG A 55 0.33 6.41 -16.09
C ARG A 55 -0.90 5.67 -15.58
N GLU A 56 -0.74 4.42 -15.15
CA GLU A 56 -1.86 3.65 -14.58
C GLU A 56 -2.32 4.23 -13.25
N GLU A 57 -1.40 4.67 -12.39
CA GLU A 57 -1.69 5.40 -11.15
C GLU A 57 -2.49 6.68 -11.41
N GLN A 58 -1.98 7.55 -12.29
CA GLN A 58 -2.66 8.79 -12.68
C GLN A 58 -4.03 8.52 -13.30
N ARG A 59 -4.13 7.50 -14.16
CA ARG A 59 -5.40 7.10 -14.78
C ARG A 59 -6.40 6.65 -13.72
N PHE A 60 -5.99 5.84 -12.76
CA PHE A 60 -6.80 5.42 -11.63
C PHE A 60 -7.33 6.64 -10.86
N PHE A 61 -6.43 7.49 -10.33
CA PHE A 61 -6.85 8.64 -9.53
C PHE A 61 -7.71 9.63 -10.30
N ARG A 62 -7.42 9.86 -11.59
CA ARG A 62 -8.27 10.70 -12.44
C ARG A 62 -9.67 10.11 -12.61
N SER A 63 -9.77 8.79 -12.82
CA SER A 63 -11.06 8.12 -13.01
C SER A 63 -11.87 7.98 -11.71
N MET A 64 -11.19 7.95 -10.56
CA MET A 64 -11.79 7.69 -9.24
C MET A 64 -11.93 8.94 -8.37
N ARG A 65 -11.59 10.12 -8.90
CA ARG A 65 -11.53 11.36 -8.11
C ARG A 65 -12.86 11.67 -7.42
N ARG A 66 -13.97 11.44 -8.12
CA ARG A 66 -15.32 11.71 -7.59
C ARG A 66 -15.63 10.78 -6.43
N GLU A 67 -15.47 9.48 -6.62
CA GLU A 67 -15.76 8.45 -5.63
C GLU A 67 -14.85 8.58 -4.40
N LEU A 68 -13.57 8.92 -4.60
CA LEU A 68 -12.64 9.20 -3.50
C LEU A 68 -13.05 10.42 -2.69
N THR A 69 -13.52 11.49 -3.36
CA THR A 69 -14.00 12.69 -2.68
C THR A 69 -15.30 12.40 -1.93
N GLU A 70 -16.23 11.68 -2.56
CA GLU A 70 -17.48 11.25 -1.95
C GLU A 70 -17.22 10.39 -0.72
N HIS A 71 -16.34 9.39 -0.82
CA HIS A 71 -15.95 8.55 0.31
C HIS A 71 -15.39 9.39 1.46
N ARG A 72 -14.47 10.32 1.18
CA ARG A 72 -13.88 11.21 2.21
C ARG A 72 -14.94 12.07 2.91
N VAL A 73 -15.84 12.69 2.15
CA VAL A 73 -16.91 13.51 2.72
C VAL A 73 -17.86 12.66 3.55
N LEU A 74 -18.22 11.46 3.06
CA LEU A 74 -19.09 10.54 3.78
C LEU A 74 -18.45 10.04 5.08
N THR A 75 -17.17 9.65 5.07
CA THR A 75 -16.49 9.22 6.30
C THR A 75 -16.41 10.36 7.31
N SER A 76 -16.18 11.60 6.87
CA SER A 76 -16.19 12.77 7.75
C SER A 76 -17.58 13.05 8.34
N ALA A 77 -18.62 13.00 7.51
CA ALA A 77 -20.00 13.19 7.94
C ALA A 77 -20.44 12.09 8.91
N LEU A 78 -20.01 10.85 8.67
CA LEU A 78 -20.30 9.70 9.51
C LEU A 78 -19.69 9.84 10.91
N ARG A 79 -18.44 10.33 11.00
CA ARG A 79 -17.83 10.65 12.31
C ARG A 79 -18.63 11.71 13.05
N SER A 80 -18.95 12.82 12.39
CA SER A 80 -19.76 13.89 12.99
C SER A 80 -21.16 13.40 13.42
N ASP A 81 -21.78 12.51 12.64
CA ASP A 81 -23.06 11.91 13.00
C ASP A 81 -22.94 10.99 14.20
N LEU A 82 -21.87 10.19 14.31
CA LEU A 82 -21.59 9.35 15.48
C LEU A 82 -21.36 10.20 16.73
N ASP A 83 -20.53 11.24 16.64
CA ASP A 83 -20.29 12.18 17.75
C ASP A 83 -21.62 12.82 18.20
N THR A 84 -22.47 13.22 17.25
CA THR A 84 -23.80 13.78 17.54
C THR A 84 -24.73 12.75 18.20
N TYR A 85 -24.63 11.49 17.80
CA TYR A 85 -25.41 10.39 18.40
C TYR A 85 -25.02 10.19 19.86
N GLU A 86 -23.71 10.09 20.12
CA GLU A 86 -23.13 9.92 21.47
C GLU A 86 -23.49 11.10 22.37
N GLU A 87 -23.27 12.34 21.91
CA GLU A 87 -23.63 13.54 22.66
C GLU A 87 -25.11 13.61 23.03
N ARG A 88 -25.99 13.15 22.13
CA ARG A 88 -27.44 13.14 22.40
C ARG A 88 -27.83 12.10 23.41
N ILE A 89 -27.20 10.92 23.38
CA ILE A 89 -27.41 9.87 24.39
C ILE A 89 -26.93 10.35 25.76
N ASP A 90 -25.78 11.02 25.81
CA ASP A 90 -25.19 11.50 27.07
C ASP A 90 -26.02 12.60 27.73
N ARG A 91 -26.56 13.53 26.94
CA ARG A 91 -27.38 14.66 27.42
C ARG A 91 -28.83 14.31 27.71
N LEU A 92 -29.21 13.04 27.60
CA LEU A 92 -30.60 12.63 27.61
C LEU A 92 -31.18 12.59 29.04
N PRO A 93 -32.28 13.32 29.34
CA PRO A 93 -32.89 13.34 30.67
C PRO A 93 -33.39 11.95 31.09
N GLU A 94 -33.33 11.61 32.38
CA GLU A 94 -33.78 10.29 32.87
C GLU A 94 -35.23 9.96 32.50
N GLY A 95 -36.13 10.95 32.53
CA GLY A 95 -37.52 10.76 32.12
C GLY A 95 -37.71 10.43 30.63
N ASP A 96 -36.80 10.89 29.77
CA ASP A 96 -36.84 10.59 28.34
C ASP A 96 -36.18 9.24 28.02
N ARG A 97 -35.27 8.73 28.86
CA ARG A 97 -34.68 7.39 28.72
C ARG A 97 -35.74 6.29 28.80
N LEU A 98 -36.70 6.43 29.72
CA LEU A 98 -37.83 5.51 29.86
C LEU A 98 -38.74 5.54 28.63
N ARG A 99 -39.07 6.74 28.13
CA ARG A 99 -39.88 6.90 26.91
C ARG A 99 -39.19 6.34 25.66
N ILE A 100 -37.87 6.47 25.56
CA ILE A 100 -37.07 5.87 24.49
C ILE A 100 -37.12 4.35 24.54
N ALA A 101 -37.04 3.74 25.73
CA ALA A 101 -37.16 2.29 25.90
C ALA A 101 -38.54 1.78 25.44
N GLU A 102 -39.58 2.61 25.60
CA GLU A 102 -40.94 2.35 25.10
C GLU A 102 -41.13 2.69 23.61
N GLY A 103 -40.09 3.25 22.96
CA GLY A 103 -40.12 3.65 21.55
C GLY A 103 -40.96 4.89 21.26
N GLN A 104 -41.07 5.80 22.22
CA GLN A 104 -41.91 7.00 22.15
C GLN A 104 -41.12 8.28 22.39
N GLY A 105 -41.68 9.41 21.93
CA GLY A 105 -41.13 10.76 22.17
C GLY A 105 -40.30 11.33 21.02
N THR A 106 -40.08 12.65 21.06
CA THR A 106 -39.34 13.38 20.03
C THR A 106 -37.86 12.98 20.01
N ALA A 107 -37.24 12.84 21.19
CA ALA A 107 -35.86 12.38 21.32
C ALA A 107 -35.63 11.00 20.68
N PHE A 108 -36.57 10.06 20.86
CA PHE A 108 -36.53 8.75 20.22
C PHE A 108 -36.55 8.86 18.68
N GLU A 109 -37.50 9.62 18.13
CA GLU A 109 -37.62 9.78 16.68
C GLU A 109 -36.40 10.46 16.06
N GLU A 110 -35.80 11.42 16.76
CA GLU A 110 -34.56 12.06 16.32
C GLU A 110 -33.37 11.11 16.33
N LEU A 111 -33.18 10.33 17.41
CA LEU A 111 -32.14 9.29 17.47
C LEU A 111 -32.34 8.25 16.37
N ARG A 112 -33.59 7.83 16.11
CA ARG A 112 -33.92 6.88 15.05
C ARG A 112 -33.64 7.44 13.65
N ARG A 113 -33.93 8.72 13.41
CA ARG A 113 -33.59 9.40 12.15
C ARG A 113 -32.08 9.44 11.95
N LEU A 114 -31.34 9.77 13.01
CA LEU A 114 -29.88 9.85 12.98
C LEU A 114 -29.24 8.48 12.78
N GLU A 115 -29.75 7.44 13.45
CA GLU A 115 -29.32 6.05 13.25
C GLU A 115 -29.59 5.58 11.81
N ARG A 116 -30.77 5.88 11.24
CA ARG A 116 -31.06 5.56 9.83
C ARG A 116 -30.08 6.27 8.89
N ARG A 117 -29.69 7.51 9.19
CA ARG A 117 -28.71 8.28 8.40
C ARG A 117 -27.32 7.65 8.49
N ILE A 118 -26.85 7.32 9.70
CA ILE A 118 -25.58 6.60 9.94
C ILE A 118 -25.56 5.28 9.16
N ARG A 119 -26.60 4.45 9.29
CA ARG A 119 -26.67 3.15 8.60
C ARG A 119 -26.61 3.30 7.07
N ARG A 120 -27.29 4.32 6.51
CA ARG A 120 -27.24 4.61 5.07
C ARG A 120 -25.86 5.08 4.64
N ALA A 121 -25.24 5.98 5.43
CA ALA A 121 -23.89 6.49 5.16
C ALA A 121 -22.84 5.37 5.23
N HIS A 122 -22.92 4.47 6.21
CA HIS A 122 -22.06 3.30 6.33
C HIS A 122 -22.14 2.42 5.08
N ARG A 123 -23.35 1.99 4.68
CA ARG A 123 -23.54 1.16 3.48
C ARG A 123 -22.93 1.81 2.24
N ARG A 124 -23.16 3.11 2.06
CA ARG A 124 -22.60 3.85 0.93
C ARG A 124 -21.08 3.95 1.00
N SER A 125 -20.52 4.17 2.19
CA SER A 125 -19.08 4.18 2.41
C SER A 125 -18.44 2.83 2.07
N ASP A 126 -19.07 1.73 2.49
CA ASP A 126 -18.59 0.37 2.22
C ASP A 126 -18.64 0.05 0.72
N GLU A 127 -19.72 0.40 0.03
CA GLU A 127 -19.85 0.27 -1.43
C GLU A 127 -18.73 1.03 -2.16
N LEU A 128 -18.48 2.28 -1.77
CA LEU A 128 -17.43 3.11 -2.36
C LEU A 128 -16.05 2.51 -2.09
N SER A 129 -15.78 2.12 -0.84
CA SER A 129 -14.51 1.49 -0.44
C SER A 129 -14.23 0.23 -1.26
N ALA A 130 -15.23 -0.65 -1.40
CA ALA A 130 -15.11 -1.86 -2.20
C ALA A 130 -14.83 -1.56 -3.69
N LEU A 131 -15.56 -0.60 -4.27
CA LEU A 131 -15.37 -0.19 -5.67
C LEU A 131 -13.99 0.42 -5.90
N ILE A 132 -13.55 1.31 -5.02
CA ILE A 132 -12.24 1.96 -5.03
C ILE A 132 -11.14 0.90 -4.97
N ASN A 133 -11.22 -0.02 -4.02
CA ASN A 133 -10.23 -1.08 -3.84
C ASN A 133 -10.19 -2.04 -5.03
N ALA A 134 -11.34 -2.48 -5.53
CA ALA A 134 -11.39 -3.36 -6.71
C ALA A 134 -10.69 -2.73 -7.93
N ARG A 135 -10.94 -1.43 -8.18
CA ARG A 135 -10.31 -0.70 -9.29
C ARG A 135 -8.84 -0.44 -9.08
N PHE A 136 -8.43 -0.16 -7.84
CA PHE A 136 -7.04 0.03 -7.48
C PHE A 136 -6.24 -1.27 -7.67
N THR A 137 -6.72 -2.39 -7.14
CA THR A 137 -6.10 -3.71 -7.33
C THR A 137 -5.99 -4.07 -8.80
N ALA A 138 -7.02 -3.77 -9.60
CA ALA A 138 -6.95 -3.99 -11.05
C ALA A 138 -5.88 -3.11 -11.73
N ALA A 139 -5.71 -1.86 -11.32
CA ALA A 139 -4.66 -0.97 -11.82
C ALA A 139 -3.26 -1.43 -11.40
N GLN A 140 -3.09 -1.81 -10.13
CA GLN A 140 -1.85 -2.39 -9.61
C GLN A 140 -1.49 -3.67 -10.38
N LEU A 141 -2.43 -4.56 -10.63
CA LEU A 141 -2.18 -5.80 -11.39
C LEU A 141 -1.74 -5.51 -12.83
N ARG A 142 -2.32 -4.50 -13.49
CA ARG A 142 -1.88 -4.09 -14.84
C ARG A 142 -0.45 -3.55 -14.84
N ALA A 143 -0.09 -2.76 -13.83
CA ALA A 143 1.26 -2.23 -13.66
C ALA A 143 2.27 -3.35 -13.29
N ALA A 144 1.93 -4.24 -12.36
CA ALA A 144 2.75 -5.39 -11.99
C ALA A 144 3.07 -6.29 -13.18
N ARG A 145 2.07 -6.62 -14.02
CA ARG A 145 2.30 -7.37 -15.28
C ARG A 145 3.26 -6.68 -16.24
N MET A 146 3.36 -5.35 -16.21
CA MET A 146 4.33 -4.62 -17.02
C MET A 146 5.75 -4.76 -16.47
N PHE A 147 5.91 -4.77 -15.14
CA PHE A 147 7.17 -5.10 -14.49
C PHE A 147 7.58 -6.55 -14.79
N ASP A 148 6.69 -7.53 -14.65
CA ASP A 148 7.01 -8.94 -14.93
C ASP A 148 7.51 -9.14 -16.37
N ARG A 149 6.86 -8.49 -17.36
CA ARG A 149 7.31 -8.51 -18.77
C ARG A 149 8.65 -7.81 -18.99
N SER A 150 8.98 -6.84 -18.15
CA SER A 150 10.23 -6.08 -18.22
C SER A 150 11.35 -6.86 -17.53
N ASP A 151 11.06 -7.55 -16.43
CA ASP A 151 11.94 -8.51 -15.75
C ASP A 151 12.30 -9.67 -16.70
N GLU A 152 11.33 -10.24 -17.41
CA GLU A 152 11.59 -11.26 -18.44
C GLU A 152 12.58 -10.76 -19.51
N LYS A 153 12.45 -9.50 -19.95
CA LYS A 153 13.36 -8.90 -20.94
C LYS A 153 14.74 -8.61 -20.37
N ALA A 154 14.80 -8.15 -19.12
CA ALA A 154 16.05 -7.93 -18.42
C ALA A 154 16.81 -9.24 -18.25
N ALA A 155 16.14 -10.32 -17.86
CA ALA A 155 16.71 -11.66 -17.75
C ALA A 155 17.26 -12.20 -19.09
N VAL A 156 16.50 -12.04 -20.18
CA VAL A 156 16.98 -12.43 -21.53
C VAL A 156 18.21 -11.61 -21.95
N TYR A 157 18.18 -10.30 -21.71
CA TYR A 157 19.32 -9.43 -21.98
C TYR A 157 20.55 -9.85 -21.15
N TRP A 158 20.35 -10.13 -19.87
CA TRP A 158 21.42 -10.54 -18.96
C TRP A 158 22.04 -11.87 -19.35
N GLY A 159 21.24 -12.87 -19.71
CA GLY A 159 21.73 -14.16 -20.21
C GLY A 159 22.58 -14.01 -21.48
N ALA A 160 22.17 -13.12 -22.39
CA ALA A 160 22.94 -12.82 -23.59
C ALA A 160 24.24 -12.07 -23.28
N LEU A 161 24.20 -11.10 -22.36
CA LEU A 161 25.36 -10.35 -21.91
C LEU A 161 26.37 -11.28 -21.23
N ARG A 162 25.91 -12.20 -20.38
CA ARG A 162 26.74 -13.20 -19.70
C ARG A 162 27.42 -14.14 -20.70
N GLN A 163 26.71 -14.57 -21.74
CA GLN A 163 27.29 -15.40 -22.80
C GLN A 163 28.36 -14.63 -23.59
N ALA A 164 28.11 -13.36 -23.93
CA ALA A 164 29.05 -12.53 -24.68
C ALA A 164 30.30 -12.12 -23.89
N THR A 165 30.20 -12.06 -22.55
CA THR A 165 31.29 -11.69 -21.65
C THR A 165 31.99 -12.91 -21.02
N SER A 166 31.70 -14.11 -21.51
CA SER A 166 32.24 -15.37 -20.97
C SER A 166 32.02 -15.53 -19.46
N GLY A 167 30.89 -15.04 -18.94
CA GLY A 167 30.52 -15.17 -17.53
C GLY A 167 31.18 -14.16 -16.58
N ARG A 168 31.82 -13.11 -17.09
CA ARG A 168 32.41 -12.03 -16.26
C ARG A 168 31.38 -11.10 -15.61
N VAL A 169 30.10 -11.32 -15.88
CA VAL A 169 28.96 -10.58 -15.33
C VAL A 169 28.18 -11.52 -14.39
N SER A 170 27.50 -10.95 -13.38
CA SER A 170 26.81 -11.73 -12.35
C SER A 170 25.87 -12.81 -12.91
N ALA A 171 25.65 -13.85 -12.12
CA ALA A 171 24.82 -14.98 -12.52
C ALA A 171 23.33 -14.63 -12.63
N HIS A 172 22.86 -13.62 -11.88
CA HIS A 172 21.45 -13.25 -11.78
C HIS A 172 21.20 -11.86 -12.36
N PRO A 173 20.12 -11.68 -13.15
CA PRO A 173 19.75 -10.36 -13.62
C PRO A 173 19.39 -9.45 -12.45
N PRO A 174 19.71 -8.14 -12.52
CA PRO A 174 19.19 -7.20 -11.54
C PRO A 174 17.66 -7.17 -11.62
N ALA A 175 17.01 -7.33 -10.46
CA ALA A 175 15.56 -7.17 -10.35
C ALA A 175 15.18 -5.71 -10.60
N LEU A 176 14.12 -5.47 -11.39
CA LEU A 176 13.62 -4.11 -11.55
C LEU A 176 13.02 -3.62 -10.23
N GLN A 177 13.36 -2.38 -9.88
CA GLN A 177 12.82 -1.75 -8.67
C GLN A 177 11.35 -1.44 -8.91
N ARG A 178 10.46 -2.12 -8.17
CA ARG A 178 9.02 -1.88 -8.29
C ARG A 178 8.67 -0.55 -7.63
N SER A 179 7.78 0.21 -8.26
CA SER A 179 7.30 1.47 -7.71
C SER A 179 6.58 1.25 -6.38
N GLY A 180 6.82 2.12 -5.38
CA GLY A 180 6.31 1.94 -4.01
C GLY A 180 4.81 1.66 -3.89
N TRP A 181 3.97 2.28 -4.73
CA TRP A 181 2.52 2.04 -4.72
C TRP A 181 2.09 0.63 -5.17
N LEU A 182 2.99 -0.18 -5.72
CA LEU A 182 2.78 -1.60 -6.05
C LEU A 182 3.21 -2.53 -4.92
N THR A 183 4.06 -2.06 -4.01
CA THR A 183 4.59 -2.83 -2.87
C THR A 183 3.87 -2.47 -1.56
N SER A 184 3.09 -1.39 -1.54
CA SER A 184 2.22 -1.04 -0.43
C SER A 184 1.25 -2.19 -0.12
N ARG A 185 1.34 -2.77 1.08
CA ARG A 185 0.31 -3.70 1.61
C ARG A 185 -1.02 -2.99 1.94
N GLY A 186 -1.07 -1.66 1.80
CA GLY A 186 -2.23 -0.83 2.12
C GLY A 186 -3.28 -0.78 1.00
N THR A 187 -4.51 -0.46 1.40
CA THR A 187 -5.61 -0.21 0.47
C THR A 187 -5.39 1.09 -0.32
N ALA A 188 -6.15 1.31 -1.40
CA ALA A 188 -6.07 2.57 -2.14
C ALA A 188 -6.38 3.79 -1.26
N VAL A 189 -7.19 3.57 -0.23
CA VAL A 189 -7.58 4.56 0.78
C VAL A 189 -6.38 4.88 1.69
N ASP A 190 -5.54 3.89 2.02
CA ASP A 190 -4.29 4.09 2.78
C ASP A 190 -3.20 4.77 1.93
N ALA A 191 -3.12 4.42 0.64
CA ALA A 191 -2.19 5.05 -0.30
C ALA A 191 -2.47 6.55 -0.51
N LEU A 192 -3.69 7.00 -0.22
CA LEU A 192 -4.11 8.40 -0.23
C LEU A 192 -3.78 9.16 1.07
N HIS A 193 -3.22 8.48 2.08
CA HIS A 193 -2.74 9.08 3.32
C HIS A 193 -1.25 8.75 3.58
N PRO A 194 -0.31 9.36 2.83
CA PRO A 194 1.10 9.29 3.20
C PRO A 194 1.38 9.88 4.60
N ILE A 195 0.47 10.71 5.14
CA ILE A 195 0.61 11.34 6.46
C ILE A 195 0.12 10.41 7.60
N ALA A 196 -0.76 9.43 7.34
CA ALA A 196 -1.25 8.52 8.39
C ALA A 196 -0.38 7.27 8.53
N ALA A 197 0.13 6.72 7.42
CA ALA A 197 1.03 5.56 7.45
C ALA A 197 2.37 5.85 8.16
N ALA A 198 2.79 7.12 8.22
CA ALA A 198 3.97 7.54 8.98
C ALA A 198 3.77 7.47 10.51
N ARG A 199 2.53 7.47 11.02
CA ARG A 199 2.26 7.32 12.46
C ARG A 199 2.27 5.87 12.91
N THR A 200 1.73 4.95 12.11
CA THR A 200 1.68 3.53 12.49
C THR A 200 3.03 2.83 12.38
N ALA A 201 3.90 3.24 11.45
CA ALA A 201 5.27 2.71 11.37
C ALA A 201 6.19 3.16 12.54
N GLY A 202 5.80 4.21 13.28
CA GLY A 202 6.57 4.74 14.42
C GLY A 202 6.21 4.11 15.78
N GLU A 203 5.05 3.46 15.90
CA GLU A 203 4.59 2.87 17.17
C GLU A 203 5.03 1.39 17.35
N GLU A 204 5.29 0.65 16.28
CA GLU A 204 5.74 -0.76 16.38
C GLU A 204 7.24 -0.93 16.73
N THR A 205 8.02 0.16 16.80
CA THR A 205 9.45 0.10 17.20
C THR A 205 9.73 0.68 18.60
N ALA A 206 8.71 1.16 19.32
CA ALA A 206 8.86 1.73 20.65
C ALA A 206 8.18 0.87 21.73
N GLY A 207 8.58 -0.40 21.84
CA GLY A 207 8.11 -1.27 22.90
C GLY A 207 8.92 -2.56 23.01
N VAL A 208 10.07 -2.50 23.68
CA VAL A 208 10.51 -3.40 24.77
C VAL A 208 11.93 -2.99 25.19
N ALA A 209 12.02 -2.30 26.34
CA ALA A 209 13.11 -2.43 27.30
C ALA A 209 12.61 -1.91 28.65
N ALA A 210 11.81 -2.73 29.32
CA ALA A 210 11.56 -2.59 30.75
C ALA A 210 12.36 -3.69 31.45
N ALA A 211 13.35 -3.29 32.28
CA ALA A 211 13.64 -3.85 33.61
C ALA A 211 15.07 -3.50 34.04
N GLY A 212 15.19 -2.91 35.23
CA GLY A 212 16.43 -2.96 36.01
C GLY A 212 16.80 -1.66 36.71
N ASN A 213 16.11 -1.31 37.79
CA ASN A 213 16.81 -0.93 39.02
C ASN A 213 15.84 -0.88 40.20
N ASP A 214 15.83 -1.98 40.95
CA ASP A 214 15.41 -1.99 42.35
C ASP A 214 16.59 -1.56 43.24
N ASP A 215 16.32 -0.51 43.99
CA ASP A 215 16.46 -0.44 45.45
C ASP A 215 17.87 -0.53 46.10
N HIS A 216 18.28 0.59 46.71
CA HIS A 216 19.03 0.54 47.97
C HIS A 216 18.72 1.75 48.86
N HIS A 217 17.93 1.47 49.90
CA HIS A 217 17.92 2.17 51.17
C HIS A 217 19.33 2.54 51.67
N ARG A 218 19.56 3.83 51.98
CA ARG A 218 20.29 4.17 53.21
C ARG A 218 19.92 5.56 53.74
N ARG A 219 19.21 5.50 54.85
CA ARG A 219 18.99 6.55 55.84
C ARG A 219 20.23 6.57 56.74
N THR A 220 20.87 7.72 56.94
CA THR A 220 21.58 8.05 58.18
C THR A 220 21.56 9.55 58.43
N ASP A 221 21.37 9.86 59.70
CA ASP A 221 21.12 11.14 60.33
C ASP A 221 22.34 12.10 60.38
N ALA A 222 22.01 13.40 60.38
CA ALA A 222 22.43 14.48 61.28
C ALA A 222 23.91 14.88 61.55
N SER A 223 24.04 16.23 61.64
CA SER A 223 24.99 17.08 62.40
C SER A 223 26.38 17.30 61.80
N ALA A 224 27.01 18.49 61.82
CA ALA A 224 26.75 19.76 62.52
C ALA A 224 27.26 20.94 61.67
#